data_AF-A0A0L0BIB5-F1
#
_entry.id   AF-A0A0L0BIB5-F1
#
_cell.length_a   1.000
_cell.length_b   1.000
_cell.length_c   1.000
_cell.angle_alpha   90.00
_cell.angle_beta   90.00
_cell.angle_gamma   90.00
#
_symmetry.space_group_name_H-M   'P 1'
#
loop_
_entity.id
_entity.type
_entity.pdbx_description
1 polymer ?
#
loop_
_entity_poly.entity_id
_entity_poly.type
_entity_poly.pdbx_seq_one_letter_code
_entity_poly.pdbx_strand_id
1 'polypeptide(L)'
;MRAELYDDAPPISLTANQAKRLSATARGMLLATGATLAVVLPVYFLNPTHTAETYRQDIDVANVARQAAGDAGYLPAAPELPEGWSSNYARWNTGSSDGVAFWEVGYLTGDDGFIELTQTDRANPTWEARRIGSAQVSGSRTIGGEDWELLDASNGDTVLRTDLDGATIILKGPAELTDFDTLGEAVTQEVAQNAVDEAERLSSDGAGG
;
A
#
# COMPACT_ATOMS: atom_id res chain seq x y z
N MET A 1 -1.90 78.05 20.00
CA MET A 1 -2.98 77.16 20.47
C MET A 1 -2.37 75.78 20.65
N ARG A 2 -1.87 75.48 21.85
CA ARG A 2 -1.18 74.23 22.19
C ARG A 2 -2.23 73.30 22.80
N ALA A 3 -2.45 72.13 22.21
CA ALA A 3 -3.20 71.08 22.88
C ALA A 3 -2.26 70.45 23.91
N GLU A 4 -2.49 70.75 25.19
CA GLU A 4 -1.91 69.99 26.29
C GLU A 4 -2.64 68.64 26.33
N LEU A 5 -2.07 67.64 25.65
CA LEU A 5 -2.43 66.26 25.95
C LEU A 5 -1.92 65.96 27.36
N TYR A 6 -2.87 65.68 28.23
CA TYR A 6 -2.66 65.11 29.56
C TYR A 6 -1.93 63.77 29.38
N ASP A 7 -0.60 63.80 29.53
CA ASP A 7 0.27 62.63 29.59
C ASP A 7 0.86 62.54 31.01
N ASP A 8 -0.02 62.21 31.97
CA ASP A 8 0.39 61.88 33.34
C ASP A 8 -0.48 60.71 33.83
N ALA A 9 -0.37 59.59 33.10
CA ALA A 9 -0.72 58.29 33.66
C ALA A 9 0.53 57.77 34.39
N PRO A 10 0.45 57.46 35.70
CA PRO A 10 1.62 57.00 36.44
C PRO A 10 2.16 55.70 35.82
N PRO A 11 3.49 55.48 35.81
CA PRO A 11 4.06 54.25 35.29
C PRO A 11 3.45 53.07 36.06
N ILE A 12 2.85 52.12 35.33
CA ILE A 12 2.25 50.93 35.92
C ILE A 12 3.38 50.14 36.60
N SER A 13 3.54 50.34 37.90
CA SER A 13 4.49 49.59 38.72
C SER A 13 3.71 48.48 39.44
N LEU A 14 4.10 47.24 39.17
CA LEU A 14 3.51 46.08 39.81
C LEU A 14 3.76 46.18 41.33
N THR A 15 2.69 46.29 42.12
CA THR A 15 2.83 46.27 43.59
C THR A 15 3.45 44.93 44.02
N ALA A 16 4.20 44.91 45.13
CA ALA A 16 4.90 43.72 45.62
C ALA A 16 3.98 42.47 45.73
N ASN A 17 2.70 42.68 46.05
CA ASN A 17 1.69 41.63 46.11
C ASN A 17 1.26 41.11 44.72
N GLN A 18 1.22 41.96 43.68
CA GLN A 18 0.97 41.54 42.29
C GLN A 18 2.17 40.77 41.70
N ALA A 19 3.40 41.20 41.97
CA ALA A 19 4.62 40.50 41.56
C ALA A 19 4.78 39.12 42.24
N LYS A 20 4.42 39.02 43.53
CA LYS A 20 4.41 37.75 44.28
C LYS A 20 3.36 36.76 43.76
N ARG A 21 2.21 37.25 43.30
CA ARG A 21 1.16 36.42 42.69
C ARG A 21 1.56 35.95 41.28
N LEU A 22 2.19 36.80 40.47
CA LEU A 22 2.69 36.42 39.15
C LEU A 22 3.83 35.39 39.22
N SER A 23 4.77 35.55 40.17
CA SER A 23 5.85 34.57 40.37
C SER A 23 5.35 33.24 40.95
N ALA A 24 4.30 33.24 41.76
CA ALA A 24 3.63 32.03 42.21
C ALA A 24 2.96 31.28 41.04
N THR A 25 2.27 32.00 40.15
CA THR A 25 1.68 31.42 38.93
C THR A 25 2.76 30.92 37.97
N ALA A 26 3.83 31.68 37.76
CA ALA A 26 4.94 31.29 36.88
C ALA A 26 5.70 30.05 37.40
N ARG A 27 5.94 29.96 38.72
CA ARG A 27 6.53 28.75 39.33
C ARG A 27 5.62 27.54 39.18
N GLY A 28 4.31 27.72 39.36
CA GLY A 28 3.32 26.67 39.12
C GLY A 28 3.31 26.20 37.66
N MET A 29 3.38 27.14 36.71
CA MET A 29 3.47 26.84 35.28
C MET A 29 4.75 26.07 34.94
N LEU A 30 5.91 26.49 35.44
CA LEU A 30 7.17 25.78 35.20
C LEU A 30 7.18 24.37 35.80
N LEU A 31 6.61 24.20 37.00
CA LEU A 31 6.46 22.88 37.61
C LEU A 31 5.49 21.99 36.81
N ALA A 32 4.39 22.55 36.33
CA ALA A 32 3.42 21.81 35.50
C ALA A 32 4.04 21.42 34.14
N THR A 33 4.74 22.33 33.47
CA THR A 33 5.46 22.03 32.22
C THR A 33 6.53 20.96 32.43
N GLY A 34 7.30 21.07 33.52
CA GLY A 34 8.29 20.06 33.88
C GLY A 34 7.66 18.70 34.17
N ALA A 35 6.55 18.66 34.91
CA ALA A 35 5.82 17.43 35.19
C ALA A 35 5.26 16.79 33.91
N THR A 36 4.73 17.58 32.98
CA THR A 36 4.27 17.08 31.68
C THR A 36 5.42 16.49 30.87
N LEU A 37 6.56 17.18 30.78
CA LEU A 37 7.74 16.67 30.08
C LEU A 37 8.30 15.40 30.75
N ALA A 38 8.28 15.33 32.07
CA ALA A 38 8.71 14.15 32.81
C ALA A 38 7.84 12.91 32.56
N VAL A 39 6.60 13.08 32.10
CA VAL A 39 5.72 11.98 31.66
C VAL A 39 5.93 11.67 30.19
N VAL A 40 6.03 12.69 29.33
CA VAL A 40 6.16 12.51 27.86
C VAL A 40 7.51 11.93 27.47
N LEU A 41 8.60 12.41 28.09
CA LEU A 41 9.97 12.01 27.68
C LEU A 41 10.23 10.51 27.92
N PRO A 42 9.90 9.90 29.07
CA PRO A 42 10.06 8.45 29.22
C PRO A 42 9.24 7.66 28.22
N VAL A 43 8.00 8.06 27.94
CA VAL A 43 7.17 7.40 26.91
C VAL A 43 7.82 7.53 25.54
N TYR A 44 8.34 8.71 25.19
CA TYR A 44 9.04 8.95 23.93
C TYR A 44 10.34 8.13 23.81
N PHE A 45 11.16 8.07 24.86
CA PHE A 45 12.42 7.32 24.87
C PHE A 45 12.24 5.81 24.99
N LEU A 46 11.19 5.35 25.68
CA LEU A 46 10.84 3.93 25.80
C LEU A 46 10.01 3.44 24.63
N ASN A 47 9.44 4.32 23.81
CA ASN A 47 8.80 3.93 22.56
C ASN A 47 9.91 3.53 21.58
N PRO A 48 10.13 2.22 21.33
CA PRO A 48 11.04 1.83 20.28
C PRO A 48 10.55 2.49 19.00
N THR A 49 11.41 3.25 18.32
CA THR A 49 11.11 3.68 16.96
C THR A 49 10.96 2.41 16.14
N HIS A 50 9.72 2.03 15.84
CA HIS A 50 9.44 1.04 14.81
C HIS A 50 9.85 1.69 13.48
N THR A 51 11.13 1.63 13.15
CA THR A 51 11.59 1.96 11.80
C THR A 51 10.93 0.94 10.89
N ALA A 52 10.23 1.41 9.85
CA ALA A 52 9.51 0.58 8.88
C ALA A 52 10.36 -0.56 8.29
N GLU A 53 11.69 -0.45 8.37
CA GLU A 53 12.63 -1.51 8.00
C GLU A 53 12.52 -2.81 8.81
N THR A 54 11.98 -2.77 10.04
CA THR A 54 11.96 -3.95 10.93
C THR A 54 10.66 -4.75 10.90
N TYR A 55 9.64 -4.29 10.17
CA TYR A 55 8.38 -4.99 9.99
C TYR A 55 7.95 -4.94 8.52
N ARG A 56 8.81 -5.38 7.61
CA ARG A 56 8.32 -5.98 6.37
C ARG A 56 7.87 -7.38 6.74
N GLN A 57 6.57 -7.55 6.90
CA GLN A 57 6.00 -8.89 7.07
C GLN A 57 6.28 -9.62 5.75
N ASP A 58 7.30 -10.48 5.75
CA ASP A 58 7.62 -11.27 4.57
C ASP A 58 6.55 -12.36 4.42
N ILE A 59 5.51 -12.04 3.64
CA ILE A 59 4.44 -12.98 3.34
C ILE A 59 4.98 -13.97 2.30
N ASP A 60 4.95 -15.25 2.65
CA ASP A 60 5.26 -16.31 1.69
C ASP A 60 4.12 -16.44 0.68
N VAL A 61 4.15 -15.62 -0.37
CA VAL A 61 3.12 -15.54 -1.40
C VAL A 61 2.91 -16.89 -2.06
N ALA A 62 4.00 -17.62 -2.34
CA ALA A 62 3.95 -18.93 -3.00
C ALA A 62 3.21 -19.97 -2.15
N ASN A 63 3.43 -19.98 -0.83
CA ASN A 63 2.66 -20.84 0.07
C ASN A 63 1.17 -20.47 0.11
N VAL A 64 0.84 -19.18 0.14
CA VAL A 64 -0.57 -18.74 0.15
C VAL A 64 -1.25 -19.04 -1.19
N ALA A 65 -0.57 -18.86 -2.32
CA ALA A 65 -1.08 -19.19 -3.64
C ALA A 65 -1.38 -20.70 -3.76
N ARG A 66 -0.46 -21.56 -3.30
CA ARG A 66 -0.70 -23.02 -3.26
C ARG A 66 -1.89 -23.41 -2.38
N GLN A 67 -2.11 -22.72 -1.26
CA GLN A 67 -3.28 -22.96 -0.41
C GLN A 67 -4.57 -22.51 -1.09
N ALA A 68 -4.53 -21.41 -1.84
CA ALA A 68 -5.67 -20.86 -2.56
C ALA A 68 -6.03 -21.67 -3.82
N ALA A 69 -5.08 -22.39 -4.42
CA ALA A 69 -5.24 -23.04 -5.73
C ALA A 69 -6.48 -23.96 -5.81
N GLY A 70 -6.79 -24.69 -4.73
CA GLY A 70 -7.96 -25.56 -4.68
C GLY A 70 -9.29 -24.80 -4.76
N ASP A 71 -9.39 -23.64 -4.10
CA ASP A 71 -10.59 -22.79 -4.14
C ASP A 71 -10.64 -21.94 -5.42
N ALA A 72 -9.48 -21.61 -5.99
CA ALA A 72 -9.34 -20.82 -7.20
C ALA A 72 -9.66 -21.61 -8.47
N GLY A 73 -9.36 -22.91 -8.49
CA GLY A 73 -9.48 -23.73 -9.70
C GLY A 73 -8.33 -23.53 -10.70
N TYR A 74 -7.32 -22.75 -10.32
CA TYR A 74 -6.06 -22.53 -11.03
C TYR A 74 -4.97 -22.24 -10.00
N LEU A 75 -3.70 -22.36 -10.37
CA LEU A 75 -2.58 -21.96 -9.51
C LEU A 75 -2.37 -20.43 -9.62
N PRO A 76 -2.62 -19.64 -8.55
CA PRO A 76 -2.45 -18.20 -8.61
C PRO A 76 -0.98 -17.79 -8.71
N ALA A 77 -0.72 -16.67 -9.37
CA ALA A 77 0.64 -16.15 -9.58
C ALA A 77 1.27 -15.67 -8.25
N ALA A 78 2.47 -16.16 -7.95
CA ALA A 78 3.33 -15.80 -6.85
C ALA A 78 4.78 -15.65 -7.33
N PRO A 79 5.07 -14.68 -8.24
CA PRO A 79 6.34 -14.65 -8.95
C PRO A 79 7.50 -14.36 -8.02
N GLU A 80 8.66 -14.93 -8.34
CA GLU A 80 9.92 -14.49 -7.73
C GLU A 80 10.30 -13.11 -8.27
N LEU A 81 10.59 -12.18 -7.36
CA LEU A 81 10.90 -10.79 -7.69
C LEU A 81 12.36 -10.46 -7.32
N PRO A 82 12.95 -9.42 -7.94
CA PRO A 82 14.31 -9.00 -7.65
C PRO A 82 14.54 -8.63 -6.18
N GLU A 83 15.82 -8.59 -5.76
CA GLU A 83 16.20 -8.14 -4.42
C GLU A 83 15.64 -6.73 -4.14
N GLY A 84 15.17 -6.53 -2.90
CA GLY A 84 14.54 -5.28 -2.45
C GLY A 84 13.02 -5.28 -2.56
N TRP A 85 12.45 -6.17 -3.37
CA TRP A 85 11.01 -6.36 -3.41
C TRP A 85 10.50 -7.16 -2.22
N SER A 86 9.28 -6.87 -1.79
CA SER A 86 8.58 -7.64 -0.76
C SER A 86 7.08 -7.60 -0.99
N SER A 87 6.31 -8.40 -0.25
CA SER A 87 4.85 -8.35 -0.29
C SER A 87 4.28 -7.92 1.06
N ASN A 88 3.32 -6.99 1.04
CA ASN A 88 2.59 -6.54 2.21
C ASN A 88 1.47 -7.51 2.60
N TYR A 89 0.82 -8.12 1.61
CA TYR A 89 -0.25 -9.08 1.81
C TYR A 89 -0.40 -10.01 0.58
N ALA A 90 -0.95 -11.20 0.80
CA ALA A 90 -1.40 -12.11 -0.26
C ALA A 90 -2.68 -12.81 0.23
N ARG A 91 -3.72 -12.88 -0.60
CA ARG A 91 -5.00 -13.48 -0.20
C ARG A 91 -5.86 -13.92 -1.38
N TRP A 92 -6.64 -14.97 -1.12
CA TRP A 92 -7.78 -15.33 -1.94
C TRP A 92 -9.03 -14.57 -1.48
N ASN A 93 -9.68 -13.86 -2.39
CA ASN A 93 -10.96 -13.22 -2.15
C ASN A 93 -12.07 -14.06 -2.75
N THR A 94 -13.02 -14.52 -1.94
CA THR A 94 -14.12 -15.41 -2.38
C THR A 94 -15.20 -14.71 -3.21
N GLY A 95 -15.09 -13.38 -3.42
CA GLY A 95 -16.05 -12.62 -4.24
C GLY A 95 -17.41 -12.40 -3.58
N SER A 96 -17.52 -12.44 -2.25
CA SER A 96 -18.83 -12.39 -1.58
C SER A 96 -19.62 -11.09 -1.80
N SER A 97 -18.95 -9.97 -2.11
CA SER A 97 -19.62 -8.69 -2.37
C SER A 97 -20.11 -8.52 -3.80
N ASP A 98 -19.55 -9.25 -4.76
CA ASP A 98 -19.71 -8.96 -6.18
C ASP A 98 -19.65 -10.16 -7.14
N GLY A 99 -19.60 -11.38 -6.59
CA GLY A 99 -19.71 -12.64 -7.30
C GLY A 99 -18.43 -13.13 -8.00
N VAL A 100 -17.36 -12.34 -8.00
CA VAL A 100 -16.10 -12.69 -8.68
C VAL A 100 -15.05 -12.97 -7.63
N ALA A 101 -14.61 -14.23 -7.53
CA ALA A 101 -13.47 -14.55 -6.69
C ALA A 101 -12.19 -14.22 -7.45
N PHE A 102 -11.17 -13.76 -6.72
CA PHE A 102 -9.92 -13.33 -7.31
C PHE A 102 -8.76 -13.48 -6.33
N TRP A 103 -7.59 -13.72 -6.89
CA TRP A 103 -6.32 -13.65 -6.20
C TRP A 103 -5.84 -12.21 -6.12
N GLU A 104 -5.25 -11.83 -4.98
CA GLU A 104 -4.79 -10.47 -4.74
C GLU A 104 -3.50 -10.46 -3.93
N VAL A 105 -2.49 -9.72 -4.40
CA VAL A 105 -1.19 -9.56 -3.74
C VAL A 105 -0.76 -8.11 -3.80
N GLY A 106 -0.32 -7.54 -2.68
CA GLY A 106 0.25 -6.20 -2.63
C GLY A 106 1.78 -6.28 -2.55
N TYR A 107 2.47 -5.89 -3.62
CA TYR A 107 3.94 -5.82 -3.66
C TYR A 107 4.46 -4.42 -3.31
N LEU A 108 5.59 -4.41 -2.62
CA LEU A 108 6.40 -3.23 -2.36
C LEU A 108 7.67 -3.34 -3.20
N THR A 109 7.96 -2.30 -3.98
CA THR A 109 9.13 -2.25 -4.88
C THR A 109 10.39 -1.86 -4.11
N GLY A 110 11.56 -2.01 -4.74
CA GLY A 110 12.84 -1.68 -4.10
C GLY A 110 12.97 -0.20 -3.70
N ASP A 111 12.22 0.68 -4.35
CA ASP A 111 12.18 2.13 -4.09
C ASP A 111 10.92 2.55 -3.31
N ASP A 112 10.37 1.66 -2.48
CA ASP A 112 9.16 1.85 -1.66
C ASP A 112 7.87 2.15 -2.47
N GLY A 113 7.86 1.84 -3.76
CA GLY A 113 6.66 1.85 -4.60
C GLY A 113 5.68 0.75 -4.19
N PHE A 114 4.41 0.87 -4.60
CA PHE A 114 3.39 -0.14 -4.32
C PHE A 114 2.69 -0.57 -5.60
N ILE A 115 2.52 -1.88 -5.79
CA ILE A 115 1.74 -2.46 -6.89
C ILE A 115 0.86 -3.58 -6.36
N GLU A 116 -0.45 -3.48 -6.58
CA GLU A 116 -1.43 -4.53 -6.35
C GLU A 116 -1.55 -5.39 -7.62
N LEU A 117 -1.26 -6.68 -7.49
CA LEU A 117 -1.59 -7.72 -8.45
C LEU A 117 -2.98 -8.25 -8.14
N THR A 118 -3.85 -8.30 -9.15
CA THR A 118 -5.11 -9.03 -9.14
C THR A 118 -5.15 -10.03 -10.28
N GLN A 119 -5.61 -11.25 -10.02
CA GLN A 119 -5.82 -12.29 -11.02
C GLN A 119 -7.17 -12.98 -10.83
N THR A 120 -7.89 -13.24 -11.91
CA THR A 120 -9.13 -14.04 -11.88
C THR A 120 -9.42 -14.67 -13.25
N ASP A 121 -9.93 -15.90 -13.25
CA ASP A 121 -10.47 -16.61 -14.42
C ASP A 121 -11.98 -16.34 -14.63
N ARG A 122 -12.59 -15.52 -13.75
CA ARG A 122 -14.04 -15.24 -13.73
C ARG A 122 -14.36 -13.75 -13.85
N ALA A 123 -13.48 -12.99 -14.49
CA ALA A 123 -13.71 -11.57 -14.75
C ALA A 123 -15.03 -11.34 -15.49
N ASN A 124 -15.69 -10.23 -15.16
CA ASN A 124 -16.81 -9.72 -15.94
C ASN A 124 -16.70 -8.19 -16.02
N PRO A 125 -17.36 -7.55 -17.01
CA PRO A 125 -17.17 -6.12 -17.26
C PRO A 125 -17.47 -5.23 -16.04
N THR A 126 -18.44 -5.62 -15.21
CA THR A 126 -18.81 -4.86 -14.00
C THR A 126 -17.75 -4.97 -12.90
N TRP A 127 -17.12 -6.12 -12.75
CA TRP A 127 -16.02 -6.30 -11.80
C TRP A 127 -14.75 -5.61 -12.26
N GLU A 128 -14.42 -5.76 -13.53
CA GLU A 128 -13.24 -5.16 -14.13
C GLU A 128 -13.29 -3.63 -14.06
N ALA A 129 -14.42 -3.02 -14.44
CA ALA A 129 -14.63 -1.58 -14.32
C ALA A 129 -14.47 -1.08 -12.87
N ARG A 130 -14.79 -1.91 -11.87
CA ARG A 130 -14.60 -1.55 -10.45
C ARG A 130 -13.14 -1.65 -10.00
N ARG A 131 -12.35 -2.58 -10.54
CA ARG A 131 -10.91 -2.70 -10.22
C ARG A 131 -10.08 -1.62 -10.91
N ILE A 132 -10.35 -1.40 -12.20
CA ILE A 132 -9.73 -0.32 -12.98
C ILE A 132 -10.16 1.05 -12.43
N GLY A 133 -11.44 1.20 -12.07
CA GLY A 133 -11.98 2.44 -11.53
C GLY A 133 -12.12 3.51 -12.62
N SER A 134 -11.67 4.74 -12.35
CA SER A 134 -11.73 5.86 -13.29
C SER A 134 -10.49 6.00 -14.18
N ALA A 135 -9.62 4.98 -14.22
CA ALA A 135 -8.44 5.01 -15.07
C ALA A 135 -8.84 5.01 -16.55
N GLN A 136 -8.12 5.78 -17.35
CA GLN A 136 -8.38 5.96 -18.78
C GLN A 136 -7.21 5.39 -19.58
N VAL A 137 -7.52 4.68 -20.66
CA VAL A 137 -6.51 4.12 -21.57
C VAL A 137 -5.62 5.25 -22.08
N SER A 138 -4.33 5.11 -21.82
CA SER A 138 -3.28 6.03 -22.25
C SER A 138 -2.30 5.40 -23.22
N GLY A 139 -2.28 4.07 -23.32
CA GLY A 139 -1.49 3.36 -24.33
C GLY A 139 -1.53 1.85 -24.19
N SER A 140 -0.49 1.22 -24.71
CA SER A 140 -0.21 -0.21 -24.55
C SER A 140 1.28 -0.41 -24.29
N ARG A 141 1.63 -1.55 -23.69
CA ARG A 141 3.01 -1.97 -23.43
C ARG A 141 3.13 -3.46 -23.72
N THR A 142 4.22 -3.88 -24.34
CA THR A 142 4.54 -5.31 -24.49
C THR A 142 5.50 -5.69 -23.37
N ILE A 143 5.08 -6.59 -22.47
CA ILE A 143 5.84 -7.00 -21.28
C ILE A 143 5.78 -8.53 -21.20
N GLY A 144 6.92 -9.19 -21.05
CA GLY A 144 6.99 -10.67 -21.03
C GLY A 144 6.49 -11.34 -22.33
N GLY A 145 6.41 -10.60 -23.44
CA GLY A 145 5.82 -11.07 -24.70
C GLY A 145 4.30 -10.95 -24.80
N GLU A 146 3.64 -10.43 -23.75
CA GLU A 146 2.20 -10.20 -23.69
C GLU A 146 1.89 -8.72 -23.91
N ASP A 147 0.74 -8.42 -24.54
CA ASP A 147 0.28 -7.05 -24.73
C ASP A 147 -0.57 -6.62 -23.53
N TRP A 148 -0.11 -5.58 -22.86
CA TRP A 148 -0.78 -4.95 -21.72
C TRP A 148 -1.41 -3.63 -22.13
N GLU A 149 -2.68 -3.44 -21.78
CA GLU A 149 -3.33 -2.14 -21.86
C GLU A 149 -2.81 -1.27 -20.71
N LEU A 150 -2.33 -0.06 -21.05
CA LEU A 150 -1.86 0.92 -20.08
C LEU A 150 -2.96 1.97 -19.88
N LEU A 151 -3.34 2.16 -18.62
CA LEU A 151 -4.31 3.15 -18.20
C LEU A 151 -3.75 4.03 -17.08
N ASP A 152 -4.10 5.32 -17.14
CA ASP A 152 -3.72 6.30 -16.14
C ASP A 152 -4.94 6.68 -15.30
N ALA A 153 -4.81 6.57 -13.98
CA ALA A 153 -5.83 7.01 -13.03
C ALA A 153 -5.65 8.49 -12.67
N SER A 154 -6.76 9.17 -12.38
CA SER A 154 -6.76 10.60 -12.04
C SER A 154 -6.02 10.94 -10.75
N ASN A 155 -5.76 9.96 -9.88
CA ASN A 155 -4.96 10.10 -8.66
C ASN A 155 -3.45 9.91 -8.89
N GLY A 156 -3.02 9.63 -10.13
CA GLY A 156 -1.64 9.38 -10.48
C GLY A 156 -1.24 7.90 -10.48
N ASP A 157 -2.14 6.97 -10.14
CA ASP A 157 -1.83 5.54 -10.21
C ASP A 157 -1.75 5.09 -11.68
N THR A 158 -0.84 4.16 -11.94
CA THR A 158 -0.81 3.38 -13.18
C THR A 158 -1.65 2.12 -13.01
N VAL A 159 -2.33 1.72 -14.10
CA VAL A 159 -2.98 0.42 -14.23
C VAL A 159 -2.45 -0.26 -15.49
N LEU A 160 -1.99 -1.50 -15.35
CA LEU A 160 -1.77 -2.41 -16.47
C LEU A 160 -2.80 -3.53 -16.42
N ARG A 161 -3.38 -3.86 -17.57
CA ARG A 161 -4.37 -4.92 -17.69
C ARG A 161 -4.08 -5.81 -18.89
N THR A 162 -4.17 -7.12 -18.71
CA THR A 162 -4.08 -8.10 -19.80
C THR A 162 -4.98 -9.31 -19.54
N ASP A 163 -5.26 -10.08 -20.59
CA ASP A 163 -5.87 -11.40 -20.50
C ASP A 163 -4.83 -12.43 -20.95
N LEU A 164 -4.44 -13.34 -20.05
CA LEU A 164 -3.39 -14.34 -20.28
C LEU A 164 -3.88 -15.70 -19.79
N ASP A 165 -3.77 -16.74 -20.63
CA ASP A 165 -4.15 -18.13 -20.32
C ASP A 165 -5.56 -18.28 -19.70
N GLY A 166 -6.51 -17.46 -20.15
CA GLY A 166 -7.89 -17.49 -19.66
C GLY A 166 -8.13 -16.75 -18.33
N ALA A 167 -7.10 -16.11 -17.78
CA ALA A 167 -7.20 -15.23 -16.62
C ALA A 167 -7.05 -13.76 -17.01
N THR A 168 -7.87 -12.90 -16.42
CA THR A 168 -7.65 -11.45 -16.44
C THR A 168 -6.67 -11.08 -15.33
N ILE A 169 -5.63 -10.34 -15.69
CA ILE A 169 -4.58 -9.87 -14.78
C ILE A 169 -4.60 -8.35 -14.78
N ILE A 170 -4.59 -7.77 -13.58
CA ILE A 170 -4.54 -6.32 -13.38
C ILE A 170 -3.42 -6.00 -12.40
N LEU A 171 -2.51 -5.13 -12.80
CA LEU A 171 -1.52 -4.50 -11.92
C LEU A 171 -1.94 -3.05 -11.69
N LYS A 172 -1.94 -2.58 -10.44
CA LYS A 172 -2.36 -1.21 -10.12
C LYS A 172 -1.61 -0.61 -8.94
N GLY A 173 -1.21 0.65 -9.05
CA GLY A 173 -0.63 1.38 -7.93
C GLY A 173 0.22 2.59 -8.34
N PRO A 174 0.82 3.28 -7.36
CA PRO A 174 1.58 4.51 -7.58
C PRO A 174 3.08 4.29 -7.86
N ALA A 175 3.52 3.06 -8.15
CA ALA A 175 4.93 2.78 -8.45
C ALA A 175 5.37 3.32 -9.83
N GLU A 176 6.69 3.36 -10.06
CA GLU A 176 7.27 3.75 -11.34
C GLU A 176 6.97 2.72 -12.44
N LEU A 177 6.86 3.18 -13.69
CA LEU A 177 6.53 2.28 -14.82
C LEU A 177 7.54 1.13 -15.02
N THR A 178 8.79 1.31 -14.62
CA THR A 178 9.82 0.25 -14.68
C THR A 178 9.56 -0.88 -13.67
N ASP A 179 8.96 -0.55 -12.52
CA ASP A 179 8.54 -1.55 -11.54
C ASP A 179 7.35 -2.35 -12.06
N PHE A 180 6.42 -1.69 -12.76
CA PHE A 180 5.33 -2.36 -13.47
C PHE A 180 5.83 -3.32 -14.56
N ASP A 181 6.84 -2.92 -15.34
CA ASP A 181 7.45 -3.81 -16.33
C ASP A 181 8.08 -5.05 -15.66
N THR A 182 8.77 -4.84 -14.54
CA THR A 182 9.43 -5.92 -13.78
C THR A 182 8.41 -6.93 -13.23
N LEU A 183 7.37 -6.44 -12.54
CA LEU A 183 6.33 -7.31 -12.00
C LEU A 183 5.50 -7.95 -13.11
N GLY A 184 5.16 -7.18 -14.15
CA GLY A 184 4.40 -7.68 -15.30
C GLY A 184 5.13 -8.82 -16.01
N GLU A 185 6.44 -8.71 -16.22
CA GLU A 185 7.24 -9.75 -16.85
C GLU A 185 7.25 -11.04 -16.01
N ALA A 186 7.48 -10.91 -14.70
CA ALA A 186 7.52 -12.04 -13.80
C ALA A 186 6.16 -12.75 -13.69
N VAL A 187 5.06 -11.98 -13.61
CA VAL A 187 3.69 -12.52 -13.60
C VAL A 187 3.35 -13.20 -14.92
N THR A 188 3.67 -12.60 -16.07
CA THR A 188 3.41 -13.21 -17.38
C THR A 188 4.12 -14.55 -17.53
N GLN A 189 5.41 -14.62 -17.14
CA GLN A 189 6.16 -15.87 -17.21
C GLN A 189 5.59 -16.96 -16.29
N GLU A 190 5.24 -16.59 -15.07
CA GLU A 190 4.73 -17.56 -14.09
C GLU A 190 3.33 -18.05 -14.44
N VAL A 191 2.41 -17.18 -14.88
CA VAL A 191 1.06 -17.59 -15.29
C VAL A 191 1.13 -18.55 -16.47
N ALA A 192 1.98 -18.25 -17.46
CA ALA A 192 2.21 -19.15 -18.60
C ALA A 192 2.77 -20.51 -18.14
N GLN A 193 3.72 -20.53 -17.21
CA GLN A 193 4.28 -21.77 -16.67
C GLN A 193 3.23 -22.55 -15.86
N ASN A 194 2.43 -21.88 -15.03
CA ASN A 194 1.37 -22.51 -14.24
C ASN A 194 0.32 -23.18 -15.14
N ALA A 195 -0.01 -22.56 -16.27
CA ALA A 195 -0.94 -23.13 -17.25
C ALA A 195 -0.36 -24.41 -17.91
N VAL A 196 0.94 -24.41 -18.22
CA VAL A 196 1.64 -25.60 -18.74
C VAL A 196 1.64 -26.73 -17.72
N ASP A 197 2.02 -26.45 -16.48
CA ASP A 197 2.08 -27.44 -15.40
C ASP A 197 0.71 -28.07 -15.13
N GLU A 198 -0.36 -27.28 -15.20
CA GLU A 198 -1.73 -27.78 -15.03
C GLU A 198 -2.16 -28.66 -16.21
N ALA A 199 -1.87 -28.25 -17.44
CA ALA A 199 -2.14 -29.06 -18.62
C ALA A 199 -1.41 -30.42 -18.56
N GLU A 200 -0.15 -30.42 -18.11
CA GLU A 200 0.62 -31.65 -17.90
C GLU A 200 -0.01 -32.55 -16.83
N ARG A 201 -0.40 -32.00 -15.67
CA ARG A 201 -1.10 -32.77 -14.63
C ARG A 201 -2.36 -33.44 -15.15
N LEU A 202 -3.24 -32.68 -15.80
CA LEU A 202 -4.50 -33.17 -16.35
C LEU A 202 -4.27 -34.26 -17.41
N SER A 203 -3.23 -34.13 -18.23
CA SER A 203 -2.86 -35.15 -19.22
C SER A 203 -2.36 -36.45 -18.57
N SER A 204 -1.63 -36.34 -17.45
CA SER A 204 -1.07 -37.49 -16.74
C SER A 204 -2.13 -38.30 -15.98
N ASP A 205 -3.11 -37.62 -15.37
CA ASP A 205 -4.22 -38.26 -14.67
C ASP A 205 -5.17 -38.99 -15.64
N GLY A 206 -5.36 -38.45 -16.85
CA GLY A 206 -6.20 -39.08 -17.88
C GLY A 206 -5.60 -40.32 -18.53
N ALA A 207 -4.28 -40.52 -18.48
CA ALA A 207 -3.60 -41.67 -19.07
C ALA A 207 -3.53 -42.90 -18.13
N GLY A 208 -3.85 -42.71 -16.83
CA GLY A 208 -3.76 -43.75 -15.80
C GLY A 208 -5.10 -44.42 -15.40
N GLY A 209 -6.23 -43.98 -15.96
CA GLY A 209 -7.58 -44.51 -15.69
C GLY A 209 -8.15 -45.34 -16.84
#